data_AF-A0AAU7CBZ4-F1
#
_entry.id   AF-A0AAU7CBZ4-F1
#
_cell.length_a   1.000
_cell.length_b   1.000
_cell.length_c   1.000
_cell.angle_alpha   90.00
_cell.angle_beta   90.00
_cell.angle_gamma   90.00
#
_symmetry.space_group_name_H-M   'P 1'
#
loop_
_entity.id
_entity.type
_entity.pdbx_description
1 polymer ?
#
loop_
_entity_poly.entity_id
_entity_poly.type
_entity_poly.pdbx_seq_one_letter_code
_entity_poly.pdbx_strand_id
1 'polypeptide(L)'
;MVSRNALRWTLATLALLGASSVSAGPINFTGFVENDFNSEDDSVKVIQGAPDPLNRIVQMPEMTAQGIINGYALKDMRLSYDYQSDRLYVGLNTYSIAGNAIGNGGADLANRLNQLGGVDPANLGGNKSITVGIAGKNLNDSLKPGSTVLLAGVPADKAYAGSGLNGFTVTSYVNRGGIQNSYGSQLPNHQGTLAFSPSAAHPGFEFTIENFSKISPNLLDPAQGFWIRAYLGSPNDNPIGEESTAYMFVPSFGPQVPEPATLLSWTVVAAAAGALRLRRRRVA
;
A
#
# COMPACT_ATOMS: atom_id res chain seq x y z
N MET A 1 -35.93 43.22 -31.93
CA MET A 1 -36.14 42.71 -30.55
C MET A 1 -35.79 41.23 -30.54
N VAL A 2 -34.61 40.85 -30.01
CA VAL A 2 -34.20 39.44 -29.88
C VAL A 2 -34.66 38.93 -28.52
N SER A 3 -35.39 37.81 -28.47
CA SER A 3 -36.01 37.30 -27.25
C SER A 3 -34.95 36.91 -26.21
N ARG A 4 -35.14 37.37 -24.97
CA ARG A 4 -34.26 37.12 -23.81
C ARG A 4 -34.18 35.64 -23.39
N ASN A 5 -34.86 34.73 -24.09
CA ASN A 5 -35.01 33.34 -23.69
C ASN A 5 -33.90 32.41 -24.20
N ALA A 6 -33.16 32.78 -25.25
CA ALA A 6 -32.09 31.93 -25.79
C ALA A 6 -30.87 31.78 -24.85
N LEU A 7 -30.61 32.77 -24.00
CA LEU A 7 -29.46 32.76 -23.09
C LEU A 7 -29.62 31.80 -21.89
N ARG A 8 -30.86 31.53 -21.48
CA ARG A 8 -31.15 30.68 -20.32
C ARG A 8 -30.92 29.20 -20.59
N TRP A 9 -31.04 28.77 -21.85
CA TRP A 9 -30.83 27.38 -22.24
C TRP A 9 -29.35 26.99 -22.30
N THR A 10 -28.45 27.89 -22.72
CA THR A 10 -27.01 27.60 -22.80
C THR A 10 -26.33 27.38 -21.45
N LEU A 11 -26.78 28.05 -20.38
CA LEU A 11 -26.22 27.89 -19.03
C LEU A 11 -26.65 26.57 -18.37
N ALA A 12 -27.85 26.08 -18.67
CA ALA A 12 -28.34 24.81 -18.13
C ALA A 12 -27.57 23.60 -18.70
N THR A 13 -27.20 23.61 -19.99
CA THR A 13 -26.36 22.56 -20.61
C THR A 13 -24.93 22.52 -20.06
N LEU A 14 -24.35 23.66 -19.64
CA LEU A 14 -23.02 23.67 -19.02
C LEU A 14 -23.01 23.07 -17.60
N ALA A 15 -24.13 23.18 -16.87
CA ALA A 15 -24.28 22.58 -15.55
C ALA A 15 -24.52 21.06 -15.62
N LEU A 16 -25.14 20.56 -16.69
CA LEU A 16 -25.39 19.13 -16.94
C LEU A 16 -24.17 18.38 -17.49
N LEU A 17 -23.21 19.09 -18.09
CA LEU A 17 -21.91 18.55 -18.51
C LEU A 17 -20.82 18.74 -17.45
N GLY A 18 -21.20 18.90 -16.18
CA GLY A 18 -20.29 18.84 -15.05
C GLY A 18 -19.64 17.46 -15.00
N ALA A 19 -18.61 17.28 -15.83
CA ALA A 19 -17.73 16.14 -15.81
C ALA A 19 -17.18 16.07 -14.40
N SER A 20 -17.71 15.13 -13.63
CA SER A 20 -17.15 14.79 -12.34
C SER A 20 -15.78 14.24 -12.69
N SER A 21 -14.72 14.97 -12.34
CA SER A 21 -13.39 14.39 -12.35
C SER A 21 -13.48 13.19 -11.41
N VAL A 22 -13.50 11.98 -11.96
CA VAL A 22 -13.31 10.77 -11.15
C VAL A 22 -11.83 10.79 -10.78
N SER A 23 -11.50 11.60 -9.79
CA SER A 23 -10.30 11.35 -9.00
C SER A 23 -10.61 10.09 -8.23
N ALA A 24 -9.79 9.06 -8.36
CA ALA A 24 -9.82 7.94 -7.43
C ALA A 24 -9.80 8.54 -6.01
N GLY A 25 -10.80 8.17 -5.21
CA GLY A 25 -10.87 8.61 -3.82
C GLY A 25 -9.68 8.05 -3.04
N PRO A 26 -9.30 8.66 -1.91
CA PRO A 26 -8.28 8.08 -1.06
C PRO A 26 -8.67 6.65 -0.64
N ILE A 27 -7.69 5.76 -0.58
CA ILE A 27 -7.89 4.39 -0.09
C ILE A 27 -8.48 4.46 1.33
N ASN A 28 -9.57 3.71 1.53
CA ASN A 28 -10.23 3.58 2.82
C ASN A 28 -10.04 2.17 3.35
N PHE A 29 -9.15 2.01 4.33
CA PHE A 29 -8.84 0.69 4.88
C PHE A 29 -10.03 0.09 5.64
N THR A 30 -10.36 -1.15 5.30
CA THR A 30 -11.32 -2.00 5.98
C THR A 30 -10.65 -3.22 6.62
N GLY A 31 -9.35 -3.44 6.38
CA GLY A 31 -8.63 -4.63 6.80
C GLY A 31 -8.64 -5.73 5.73
N PHE A 32 -9.26 -5.50 4.58
CA PHE A 32 -9.39 -6.45 3.49
C PHE A 32 -8.73 -5.88 2.25
N VAL A 33 -7.43 -6.14 2.10
CA VAL A 33 -6.57 -5.57 1.05
C VAL A 33 -7.18 -5.66 -0.35
N GLU A 34 -7.85 -6.76 -0.68
CA GLU A 34 -8.44 -6.91 -2.02
C GLU A 34 -9.64 -6.00 -2.28
N ASN A 35 -10.39 -5.67 -1.24
CA ASN A 35 -11.52 -4.75 -1.31
C ASN A 35 -11.05 -3.29 -1.31
N ASP A 36 -10.01 -3.01 -0.51
CA ASP A 36 -9.52 -1.64 -0.29
C ASP A 36 -8.65 -1.17 -1.46
N PHE A 37 -7.96 -2.11 -2.12
CA PHE A 37 -7.15 -1.88 -3.31
C PHE A 37 -7.72 -2.65 -4.50
N ASN A 38 -8.77 -2.09 -5.09
CA ASN A 38 -9.41 -2.66 -6.28
C ASN A 38 -8.40 -2.77 -7.43
N SER A 39 -8.13 -3.99 -7.91
CA SER A 39 -7.20 -4.24 -9.01
C SER A 39 -7.68 -3.75 -10.37
N GLU A 40 -8.96 -3.40 -10.49
CA GLU A 40 -9.52 -2.75 -11.69
C GLU A 40 -9.25 -1.23 -11.72
N ASP A 41 -8.76 -0.64 -10.62
CA ASP A 41 -8.34 0.76 -10.56
C ASP A 41 -6.87 0.89 -11.02
N ASP A 42 -6.64 1.63 -12.10
CA ASP A 42 -5.30 1.86 -12.66
C ASP A 42 -4.34 2.56 -11.68
N SER A 43 -4.85 3.25 -10.66
CA SER A 43 -4.04 3.86 -9.59
C SER A 43 -3.47 2.83 -8.62
N VAL A 44 -4.02 1.62 -8.58
CA VAL A 44 -3.55 0.50 -7.75
C VAL A 44 -2.51 -0.31 -8.51
N LYS A 45 -1.35 -0.52 -7.87
CA LYS A 45 -0.30 -1.41 -8.37
C LYS A 45 -0.31 -2.69 -7.55
N VAL A 46 -0.58 -3.81 -8.23
CA VAL A 46 -0.58 -5.14 -7.63
C VAL A 46 0.73 -5.84 -7.98
N ILE A 47 1.49 -6.21 -6.95
CA ILE A 47 2.72 -6.97 -7.05
C ILE A 47 2.41 -8.38 -6.56
N GLN A 48 2.35 -9.32 -7.51
CA GLN A 48 1.99 -10.71 -7.20
C GLN A 48 3.08 -11.36 -6.34
N GLY A 49 2.64 -12.06 -5.29
CA GLY A 49 3.47 -13.02 -4.59
C GLY A 49 3.67 -14.28 -5.43
N ALA A 50 4.38 -15.27 -4.89
CA ALA A 50 4.51 -16.52 -5.61
C ALA A 50 3.18 -17.31 -5.58
N PRO A 51 2.85 -18.04 -6.66
CA PRO A 51 1.54 -18.66 -6.84
C PRO A 51 1.25 -19.82 -5.87
N ASP A 52 2.28 -20.40 -5.25
CA ASP A 52 2.14 -21.53 -4.34
C ASP A 52 2.72 -21.21 -2.96
N PRO A 53 1.86 -20.96 -1.95
CA PRO A 53 2.32 -20.67 -0.60
C PRO A 53 2.87 -21.90 0.14
N LEU A 54 2.34 -23.10 -0.14
CA LEU A 54 2.63 -24.32 0.63
C LEU A 54 4.01 -24.90 0.31
N ASN A 55 4.53 -24.64 -0.88
CA ASN A 55 5.86 -25.10 -1.31
C ASN A 55 7.01 -24.19 -0.87
N ARG A 56 6.73 -23.06 -0.22
CA ARG A 56 7.75 -22.04 0.12
C ARG A 56 7.91 -21.86 1.61
N ILE A 57 6.83 -22.00 2.36
CA ILE A 57 6.82 -21.82 3.79
C ILE A 57 6.52 -23.17 4.43
N VAL A 58 7.41 -23.61 5.31
CA VAL A 58 7.16 -24.80 6.13
C VAL A 58 5.92 -24.54 7.00
N GLN A 59 5.02 -25.49 7.07
CA GLN A 59 3.90 -25.45 8.01
C GLN A 59 3.71 -26.81 8.67
N MET A 60 3.05 -26.82 9.82
CA MET A 60 2.76 -28.07 10.53
C MET A 60 1.85 -28.96 9.66
N PRO A 61 2.09 -30.29 9.60
CA PRO A 61 1.25 -31.22 8.85
C PRO A 61 -0.24 -31.12 9.20
N GLU A 62 -0.56 -30.84 10.46
CA GLU A 62 -1.92 -30.65 10.96
C GLU A 62 -2.62 -29.44 10.34
N MET A 63 -1.88 -28.37 10.02
CA MET A 63 -2.43 -27.21 9.29
C MET A 63 -2.76 -27.61 7.86
N THR A 64 -1.85 -28.30 7.18
CA THR A 64 -2.07 -28.79 5.81
C THR A 64 -3.27 -29.74 5.74
N ALA A 65 -3.38 -30.66 6.70
CA ALA A 65 -4.49 -31.61 6.79
C ALA A 65 -5.85 -30.92 6.99
N GLN A 66 -5.87 -29.73 7.60
CA GLN A 66 -7.07 -28.91 7.82
C GLN A 66 -7.31 -27.87 6.72
N GLY A 67 -6.46 -27.81 5.68
CA GLY A 67 -6.55 -26.79 4.63
C GLY A 67 -6.24 -25.37 5.12
N ILE A 68 -5.49 -25.25 6.21
CA ILE A 68 -5.07 -23.98 6.81
C ILE A 68 -3.73 -23.58 6.22
N ILE A 69 -3.63 -22.32 5.80
CA ILE A 69 -2.37 -21.68 5.37
C ILE A 69 -1.92 -20.74 6.48
N ASN A 70 -0.63 -20.73 6.78
CA ASN A 70 -0.07 -19.81 7.78
C ASN A 70 -0.27 -18.34 7.37
N GLY A 71 -0.29 -17.45 8.35
CA GLY A 71 -0.47 -16.01 8.15
C GLY A 71 0.78 -15.27 7.66
N TYR A 72 1.87 -15.96 7.37
CA TYR A 72 3.07 -15.38 6.75
C TYR A 72 3.07 -15.53 5.24
N ALA A 73 2.25 -16.44 4.70
CA ALA A 73 2.07 -16.65 3.29
C ALA A 73 1.49 -15.42 2.59
N LEU A 74 2.37 -14.65 1.95
CA LEU A 74 2.02 -13.49 1.13
C LEU A 74 1.39 -13.95 -0.19
N LYS A 75 0.18 -13.45 -0.46
CA LYS A 75 -0.54 -13.63 -1.73
C LYS A 75 -0.13 -12.56 -2.73
N ASP A 76 -0.24 -11.29 -2.34
CA ASP A 76 0.15 -10.14 -3.15
C ASP A 76 0.44 -8.92 -2.26
N MET A 77 1.08 -7.90 -2.84
CA MET A 77 1.18 -6.57 -2.26
C MET A 77 0.45 -5.59 -3.15
N ARG A 78 -0.34 -4.70 -2.56
CA ARG A 78 -1.10 -3.68 -3.29
C ARG A 78 -0.69 -2.31 -2.81
N LEU A 79 -0.44 -1.43 -3.76
CA LEU A 79 0.04 -0.10 -3.48
C LEU A 79 -0.81 0.92 -4.23
N SER A 80 -1.07 2.04 -3.59
CA SER A 80 -1.66 3.23 -4.23
C SER A 80 -0.93 4.46 -3.69
N TYR A 81 -0.84 5.50 -4.51
CA TYR A 81 -0.11 6.72 -4.15
C TYR A 81 -0.98 7.95 -4.38
N ASP A 82 -1.15 8.74 -3.32
CA ASP A 82 -1.85 10.03 -3.37
C ASP A 82 -0.84 11.17 -3.52
N TYR A 83 -0.83 11.79 -4.71
CA TYR A 83 0.00 12.94 -5.02
C TYR A 83 -0.37 14.21 -4.26
N GLN A 84 -1.62 14.36 -3.82
CA GLN A 84 -2.07 15.57 -3.12
C GLN A 84 -1.54 15.60 -1.69
N SER A 85 -1.58 14.45 -1.00
CA SER A 85 -1.08 14.31 0.37
C SER A 85 0.36 13.78 0.47
N ASP A 86 1.00 13.43 -0.65
CA ASP A 86 2.34 12.80 -0.69
C ASP A 86 2.38 11.53 0.18
N ARG A 87 1.38 10.67 -0.02
CA ARG A 87 1.13 9.49 0.82
C ARG A 87 1.13 8.21 0.01
N LEU A 88 1.92 7.25 0.45
CA LEU A 88 1.87 5.88 -0.07
C LEU A 88 0.97 5.01 0.81
N TYR A 89 0.00 4.36 0.20
CA TYR A 89 -0.84 3.33 0.80
C TYR A 89 -0.27 1.96 0.44
N VAL A 90 -0.11 1.10 1.44
CA VAL A 90 0.45 -0.25 1.27
C VAL A 90 -0.47 -1.25 1.94
N GLY A 91 -0.91 -2.26 1.19
CA GLY A 91 -1.59 -3.44 1.70
C GLY A 91 -0.77 -4.70 1.42
N LEU A 92 -0.48 -5.48 2.45
CA LEU A 92 0.07 -6.82 2.31
C LEU A 92 -1.07 -7.83 2.48
N ASN A 93 -1.40 -8.51 1.39
CA ASN A 93 -2.47 -9.48 1.34
C ASN A 93 -1.88 -10.87 1.61
N THR A 94 -2.34 -11.53 2.66
CA THR A 94 -1.91 -12.89 3.04
C THR A 94 -3.03 -13.89 2.78
N TYR A 95 -2.68 -15.17 2.62
CA TYR A 95 -3.68 -16.25 2.47
C TYR A 95 -4.52 -16.49 3.74
N SER A 96 -4.09 -15.93 4.87
CA SER A 96 -4.77 -15.99 6.16
C SER A 96 -4.58 -14.66 6.90
N ILE A 97 -4.69 -14.65 8.23
CA ILE A 97 -4.51 -13.44 9.06
C ILE A 97 -3.02 -13.07 9.11
N ALA A 98 -2.66 -11.88 8.61
CA ALA A 98 -1.28 -11.44 8.52
C ALA A 98 -0.55 -11.51 9.87
N GLY A 99 0.57 -12.23 9.92
CA GLY A 99 1.42 -12.32 11.10
C GLY A 99 0.96 -13.32 12.17
N ASN A 100 -0.11 -14.07 11.91
CA ASN A 100 -0.54 -15.19 12.73
C ASN A 100 0.12 -16.48 12.22
N ALA A 101 0.97 -17.13 13.03
CA ALA A 101 1.70 -18.31 12.56
C ALA A 101 0.76 -19.45 12.18
N ILE A 102 -0.30 -19.67 12.96
CA ILE A 102 -1.30 -20.72 12.69
C ILE A 102 -2.47 -20.24 11.81
N GLY A 103 -2.39 -19.03 11.26
CA GLY A 103 -3.40 -18.47 10.37
C GLY A 103 -4.76 -18.28 11.07
N ASN A 104 -5.80 -18.94 10.58
CA ASN A 104 -7.14 -18.98 11.19
C ASN A 104 -7.34 -20.23 12.07
N GLY A 105 -6.26 -20.93 12.40
CA GLY A 105 -6.26 -22.08 13.28
C GLY A 105 -6.74 -21.75 14.70
N GLY A 106 -7.39 -22.72 15.33
CA GLY A 106 -7.90 -22.61 16.70
C GLY A 106 -6.88 -22.98 17.78
N ALA A 107 -7.36 -23.03 19.02
CA ALA A 107 -6.56 -23.33 20.21
C ALA A 107 -5.80 -24.67 20.11
N ASP A 108 -6.35 -25.67 19.43
CA ASP A 108 -5.70 -26.98 19.27
C ASP A 108 -4.39 -26.87 18.48
N LEU A 109 -4.35 -26.05 17.42
CA LEU A 109 -3.14 -25.81 16.65
C LEU A 109 -2.13 -24.96 17.43
N ALA A 110 -2.60 -23.97 18.19
CA ALA A 110 -1.73 -23.21 19.10
C ALA A 110 -1.09 -24.13 20.17
N ASN A 111 -1.88 -25.02 20.77
CA ASN A 111 -1.40 -26.02 21.73
C ASN A 111 -0.40 -26.98 21.08
N ARG A 112 -0.67 -27.41 19.85
CA ARG A 112 0.25 -28.26 19.10
C ARG A 112 1.57 -27.57 18.81
N LEU A 113 1.52 -26.30 18.36
CA LEU A 113 2.72 -25.48 18.15
C LEU A 113 3.56 -25.38 19.43
N ASN A 114 2.91 -25.11 20.56
CA ASN A 114 3.55 -25.04 21.87
C ASN A 114 4.23 -26.37 22.26
N GLN A 115 3.59 -27.52 21.97
CA GLN A 115 4.19 -28.85 22.21
C GLN A 115 5.45 -29.11 21.36
N LEU A 116 5.55 -28.47 20.20
CA LEU A 116 6.71 -28.54 19.31
C LEU A 116 7.77 -27.48 19.65
N GLY A 117 7.54 -26.67 20.69
CA GLY A 117 8.46 -25.64 21.17
C GLY A 117 8.31 -24.27 20.50
N GLY A 118 7.37 -24.13 19.57
CA GLY A 118 7.03 -22.85 18.96
C GLY A 118 6.05 -22.04 19.81
N VAL A 119 5.93 -20.75 19.52
CA VAL A 119 4.93 -19.87 20.13
C VAL A 119 4.27 -18.99 19.07
N ASP A 120 2.97 -18.77 19.23
CA ASP A 120 2.20 -17.81 18.43
C ASP A 120 1.57 -16.75 19.35
N PRO A 121 2.33 -15.73 19.80
CA PRO A 121 1.79 -14.66 20.62
C PRO A 121 0.64 -13.91 19.93
N ALA A 122 -0.32 -13.38 20.68
CA ALA A 122 -1.37 -12.55 20.11
C ALA A 122 -0.81 -11.33 19.34
N ASN A 123 -1.51 -10.95 18.26
CA ASN A 123 -1.10 -9.87 17.35
C ASN A 123 0.34 -10.07 16.82
N LEU A 124 1.05 -8.98 16.54
CA LEU A 124 2.48 -8.98 16.15
C LEU A 124 3.41 -8.88 17.37
N GLY A 125 3.03 -9.55 18.47
CA GLY A 125 3.83 -9.63 19.70
C GLY A 125 5.04 -10.58 19.59
N GLY A 126 5.82 -10.67 20.67
CA GLY A 126 7.05 -11.49 20.69
C GLY A 126 8.06 -11.02 19.66
N ASN A 127 8.59 -11.93 18.83
CA ASN A 127 9.51 -11.61 17.73
C ASN A 127 8.86 -11.71 16.35
N LYS A 128 7.52 -11.74 16.28
CA LYS A 128 6.80 -11.66 15.01
C LYS A 128 7.10 -10.36 14.31
N SER A 129 7.28 -10.42 13.01
CA SER A 129 7.58 -9.26 12.19
C SER A 129 6.85 -9.31 10.88
N ILE A 130 6.38 -8.14 10.47
CA ILE A 130 5.95 -7.86 9.10
C ILE A 130 6.71 -6.61 8.71
N THR A 131 7.59 -6.72 7.72
CA THR A 131 8.49 -5.66 7.30
C THR A 131 8.45 -5.49 5.81
N VAL A 132 8.24 -4.25 5.36
CA VAL A 132 8.40 -3.84 3.97
C VAL A 132 9.68 -3.04 3.83
N GLY A 133 10.57 -3.50 2.96
CA GLY A 133 11.78 -2.78 2.57
C GLY A 133 11.60 -2.08 1.24
N ILE A 134 11.84 -0.77 1.20
CA ILE A 134 11.73 0.03 -0.03
C ILE A 134 13.12 0.46 -0.46
N ALA A 135 13.44 0.20 -1.72
CA ALA A 135 14.68 0.61 -2.37
C ALA A 135 14.36 1.54 -3.54
N GLY A 136 15.22 2.53 -3.73
CA GLY A 136 15.11 3.45 -4.85
C GLY A 136 15.67 2.89 -6.15
N LYS A 137 15.74 3.76 -7.14
CA LYS A 137 16.41 3.47 -8.42
C LYS A 137 17.90 3.19 -8.21
N ASN A 138 18.42 2.18 -8.90
CA ASN A 138 19.86 2.02 -9.08
C ASN A 138 20.32 2.91 -10.24
N LEU A 139 21.25 3.83 -9.95
CA LEU A 139 21.73 4.82 -10.92
C LEU A 139 22.58 4.20 -12.04
N ASN A 140 23.13 3.00 -11.81
CA ASN A 140 23.98 2.31 -12.78
C ASN A 140 23.20 1.28 -13.63
N ASP A 141 22.06 0.80 -13.14
CA ASP A 141 21.25 -0.21 -13.82
C ASP A 141 19.79 -0.12 -13.35
N SER A 142 18.92 0.52 -14.13
CA SER A 142 17.51 0.73 -13.78
C SER A 142 16.70 -0.57 -13.68
N LEU A 143 17.23 -1.71 -14.16
CA LEU A 143 16.59 -3.02 -14.06
C LEU A 143 16.93 -3.75 -12.76
N LYS A 144 17.72 -3.13 -11.86
CA LYS A 144 18.07 -3.67 -10.56
C LYS A 144 17.63 -2.73 -9.43
N PRO A 145 17.33 -3.27 -8.24
CA PRO A 145 17.08 -2.45 -7.07
C PRO A 145 18.34 -1.65 -6.71
N GLY A 146 18.14 -0.40 -6.29
CA GLY A 146 19.17 0.38 -5.61
C GLY A 146 19.35 -0.07 -4.16
N SER A 147 20.03 0.75 -3.37
CA SER A 147 20.12 0.54 -1.93
C SER A 147 18.73 0.66 -1.28
N THR A 148 18.45 -0.19 -0.29
CA THR A 148 17.30 -0.01 0.60
C THR A 148 17.40 1.38 1.24
N VAL A 149 16.32 2.15 1.15
CA VAL A 149 16.25 3.50 1.69
C VAL A 149 15.60 3.47 3.07
N LEU A 150 14.50 2.74 3.20
CA LEU A 150 13.70 2.70 4.42
C LEU A 150 13.11 1.32 4.65
N LEU A 151 12.70 1.08 5.90
CA LEU A 151 11.83 0.00 6.30
C LEU A 151 10.54 0.56 6.91
N ALA A 152 9.41 -0.05 6.59
CA ALA A 152 8.12 0.22 7.21
C ALA A 152 7.49 -1.10 7.69
N GLY A 153 6.94 -1.11 8.90
CA GLY A 153 6.28 -2.30 9.44
C GLY A 153 6.49 -2.46 10.94
N VAL A 154 6.36 -3.69 11.42
CA VAL A 154 6.60 -4.07 12.82
C VAL A 154 7.89 -4.89 12.89
N PRO A 155 8.94 -4.41 13.59
CA PRO A 155 10.23 -5.10 13.66
C PRO A 155 10.15 -6.39 14.48
N ALA A 156 11.05 -7.34 14.22
CA ALA A 156 11.21 -8.54 15.05
C ALA A 156 11.81 -8.18 16.42
N ASP A 157 12.79 -7.27 16.44
CA ASP A 157 13.30 -6.66 17.66
C ASP A 157 12.44 -5.46 18.07
N LYS A 158 11.67 -5.63 19.15
CA LYS A 158 10.74 -4.62 19.64
C LYS A 158 11.43 -3.41 20.28
N ALA A 159 12.74 -3.43 20.48
CA ALA A 159 13.50 -2.24 20.85
C ALA A 159 13.44 -1.14 19.77
N TYR A 160 13.16 -1.52 18.51
CA TYR A 160 12.99 -0.59 17.38
C TYR A 160 11.52 -0.30 17.05
N ALA A 161 10.58 -0.84 17.83
CA ALA A 161 9.16 -0.61 17.61
C ALA A 161 8.79 0.88 17.75
N GLY A 162 7.84 1.32 16.93
CA GLY A 162 7.26 2.66 17.02
C GLY A 162 6.19 2.76 18.10
N SER A 163 5.65 3.97 18.27
CA SER A 163 4.46 4.20 19.10
C SER A 163 3.15 3.82 18.39
N GLY A 164 3.21 3.44 17.11
CA GLY A 164 2.06 3.01 16.33
C GLY A 164 1.47 1.68 16.82
N LEU A 165 0.30 1.34 16.28
CA LEU A 165 -0.38 0.08 16.58
C LEU A 165 0.57 -1.11 16.34
N ASN A 166 0.60 -2.05 17.27
CA ASN A 166 1.53 -3.20 17.28
C ASN A 166 3.02 -2.85 17.16
N GLY A 167 3.41 -1.61 17.50
CA GLY A 167 4.79 -1.17 17.34
C GLY A 167 5.15 -0.81 15.90
N PHE A 168 4.17 -0.54 15.04
CA PHE A 168 4.40 -0.10 13.68
C PHE A 168 5.28 1.15 13.63
N THR A 169 6.25 1.14 12.72
CA THR A 169 7.19 2.24 12.54
C THR A 169 7.68 2.36 11.09
N VAL A 170 8.11 3.56 10.72
CA VAL A 170 8.91 3.85 9.53
C VAL A 170 10.30 4.29 9.96
N THR A 171 11.34 3.62 9.47
CA THR A 171 12.74 3.85 9.87
C THR A 171 13.67 3.91 8.67
N SER A 172 14.85 4.51 8.86
CA SER A 172 15.96 4.31 7.93
C SER A 172 16.41 2.86 7.96
N TYR A 173 16.94 2.38 6.83
CA TYR A 173 17.52 1.05 6.76
C TYR A 173 18.95 1.01 7.31
N VAL A 174 19.26 0.01 8.13
CA VAL A 174 20.64 -0.34 8.55
C VAL A 174 20.87 -1.82 8.34
N ASN A 175 21.95 -2.22 7.66
CA ASN A 175 22.17 -3.64 7.38
C ASN A 175 22.59 -4.41 8.65
N ARG A 176 21.70 -5.25 9.17
CA ARG A 176 21.95 -6.16 10.30
C ARG A 176 21.56 -7.60 9.95
N GLY A 177 21.60 -7.96 8.67
CA GLY A 177 21.13 -9.24 8.16
C GLY A 177 19.73 -9.14 7.57
N GLY A 178 18.79 -9.94 8.05
CA GLY A 178 17.40 -9.93 7.58
C GLY A 178 16.73 -8.56 7.79
N ILE A 179 15.78 -8.20 6.91
CA ILE A 179 15.12 -6.89 6.98
C ILE A 179 14.31 -6.70 8.26
N GLN A 180 13.76 -7.77 8.82
CA GLN A 180 13.04 -7.77 10.10
C GLN A 180 13.90 -7.28 11.29
N ASN A 181 15.23 -7.34 11.16
CA ASN A 181 16.21 -6.93 12.17
C ASN A 181 16.98 -5.67 11.77
N SER A 182 16.70 -5.09 10.59
CA SER A 182 17.51 -4.05 9.96
C SER A 182 16.92 -2.63 10.14
N TYR A 183 16.14 -2.44 11.20
CA TYR A 183 15.51 -1.16 11.54
C TYR A 183 16.54 -0.20 12.13
N GLY A 184 16.60 0.99 11.56
CA GLY A 184 17.50 2.08 11.96
C GLY A 184 16.80 3.13 12.80
N SER A 185 17.13 4.39 12.54
CA SER A 185 16.49 5.53 13.22
C SER A 185 15.08 5.75 12.68
N GLN A 186 14.14 6.05 13.57
CA GLN A 186 12.78 6.42 13.18
C GLN A 186 12.77 7.67 12.30
N LEU A 187 11.83 7.68 11.36
CA LEU A 187 11.60 8.77 10.41
C LEU A 187 10.26 9.45 10.73
N PRO A 188 10.19 10.29 11.78
CA PRO A 188 8.92 10.79 12.32
C PRO A 188 8.10 11.61 11.31
N ASN A 189 8.76 12.35 10.42
CA ASN A 189 8.09 13.13 9.37
C ASN A 189 7.49 12.26 8.25
N HIS A 190 7.83 10.97 8.23
CA HIS A 190 7.38 9.98 7.24
C HIS A 190 6.55 8.86 7.87
N GLN A 191 6.33 8.94 9.18
CA GLN A 191 5.54 7.98 9.93
C GLN A 191 4.08 8.08 9.50
N GLY A 192 3.57 7.00 8.89
CA GLY A 192 2.14 6.82 8.68
C GLY A 192 1.50 5.98 9.77
N THR A 193 0.35 5.39 9.44
CA THR A 193 -0.48 4.65 10.40
C THR A 193 -0.71 3.22 9.92
N LEU A 194 -0.55 2.24 10.81
CA LEU A 194 -1.10 0.90 10.62
C LEU A 194 -2.60 0.96 10.93
N ALA A 195 -3.43 0.59 9.95
CA ALA A 195 -4.88 0.77 10.01
C ALA A 195 -5.53 -0.09 11.11
N PHE A 196 -5.14 -1.36 11.18
CA PHE A 196 -5.72 -2.35 12.09
C PHE A 196 -4.64 -3.28 12.64
N SER A 197 -4.93 -3.87 13.80
CA SER A 197 -4.20 -5.03 14.26
C SER A 197 -4.73 -6.23 13.46
N PRO A 198 -3.87 -6.98 12.76
CA PRO A 198 -4.33 -8.13 11.99
C PRO A 198 -5.17 -9.09 12.84
N SER A 199 -6.35 -9.43 12.34
CA SER A 199 -7.33 -10.28 13.02
C SER A 199 -8.29 -10.90 12.01
N ALA A 200 -9.21 -11.77 12.44
CA ALA A 200 -10.21 -12.33 11.54
C ALA A 200 -11.13 -11.27 10.90
N ALA A 201 -11.38 -10.14 11.60
CA ALA A 201 -12.18 -9.04 11.08
C ALA A 201 -11.38 -8.09 10.16
N HIS A 202 -10.06 -8.10 10.29
CA HIS A 202 -9.12 -7.26 9.53
C HIS A 202 -7.88 -8.10 9.18
N PRO A 203 -7.97 -9.07 8.26
CA PRO A 203 -6.91 -10.06 8.05
C PRO A 203 -5.66 -9.48 7.38
N GLY A 204 -5.79 -8.39 6.64
CA GLY A 204 -4.69 -7.73 5.94
C GLY A 204 -3.77 -6.94 6.86
N PHE A 205 -2.55 -6.68 6.37
CA PHE A 205 -1.64 -5.71 6.97
C PHE A 205 -1.58 -4.45 6.12
N GLU A 206 -2.28 -3.40 6.54
CA GLU A 206 -2.53 -2.19 5.75
C GLU A 206 -2.05 -0.95 6.47
N PHE A 207 -1.22 -0.15 5.80
CA PHE A 207 -0.64 1.04 6.41
C PHE A 207 -0.33 2.14 5.40
N THR A 208 -0.02 3.32 5.93
CA THR A 208 0.47 4.46 5.14
C THR A 208 1.93 4.77 5.42
N ILE A 209 2.57 5.45 4.47
CA ILE A 209 3.84 6.18 4.66
C ILE A 209 3.59 7.62 4.21
N GLU A 210 3.84 8.57 5.09
CA GLU A 210 3.64 10.00 4.81
C GLU A 210 4.87 10.61 4.15
N ASN A 211 4.67 11.70 3.41
CA ASN A 211 5.73 12.45 2.76
C ASN A 211 6.69 11.54 1.96
N PHE A 212 6.16 10.55 1.26
CA PHE A 212 6.94 9.43 0.72
C PHE A 212 7.98 9.88 -0.32
N SER A 213 7.60 10.78 -1.24
CA SER A 213 8.54 11.29 -2.25
C SER A 213 9.67 12.15 -1.64
N LYS A 214 9.52 12.58 -0.38
CA LYS A 214 10.51 13.40 0.32
C LYS A 214 11.55 12.60 1.11
N ILE A 215 11.37 11.28 1.24
CA ILE A 215 12.28 10.42 2.04
C ILE A 215 13.68 10.37 1.42
N SER A 216 13.73 10.22 0.10
CA SER A 216 14.98 10.29 -0.66
C SER A 216 14.68 10.80 -2.06
N PRO A 217 14.54 12.13 -2.25
CA PRO A 217 14.00 12.71 -3.48
C PRO A 217 14.75 12.34 -4.77
N ASN A 218 16.02 11.96 -4.66
CA ASN A 218 16.85 11.57 -5.80
C ASN A 218 16.78 10.08 -6.13
N LEU A 219 16.19 9.26 -5.25
CA LEU A 219 16.16 7.80 -5.36
C LEU A 219 14.74 7.23 -5.35
N LEU A 220 13.81 7.89 -4.64
CA LEU A 220 12.41 7.51 -4.50
C LEU A 220 11.54 8.57 -5.17
N ASP A 221 11.08 8.26 -6.38
CA ASP A 221 10.12 9.06 -7.12
C ASP A 221 8.95 8.16 -7.54
N PRO A 222 7.75 8.32 -6.95
CA PRO A 222 6.56 7.58 -7.34
C PRO A 222 6.22 7.69 -8.84
N ALA A 223 6.59 8.80 -9.49
CA ALA A 223 6.39 8.98 -10.93
C ALA A 223 7.37 8.16 -11.79
N GLN A 224 8.46 7.64 -11.21
CA GLN A 224 9.43 6.76 -11.89
C GLN A 224 9.32 5.30 -11.46
N GLY A 225 8.59 5.01 -10.37
CA GLY A 225 8.54 3.71 -9.75
C GLY A 225 9.70 3.48 -8.78
N PHE A 226 9.63 2.38 -8.03
CA PHE A 226 10.61 2.02 -7.01
C PHE A 226 10.63 0.50 -6.80
N TRP A 227 11.49 0.00 -5.92
CA TRP A 227 11.60 -1.42 -5.62
C TRP A 227 11.09 -1.72 -4.23
N ILE A 228 10.36 -2.81 -4.08
CA ILE A 228 9.79 -3.26 -2.83
C ILE A 228 10.15 -4.72 -2.56
N ARG A 229 10.37 -5.06 -1.29
CA ARG A 229 10.42 -6.43 -0.78
C ARG A 229 9.70 -6.50 0.55
N ALA A 230 9.33 -7.70 0.97
CA ALA A 230 8.64 -7.94 2.21
C ALA A 230 9.23 -9.13 2.96
N TYR A 231 9.06 -9.12 4.28
CA TYR A 231 9.30 -10.23 5.18
C TYR A 231 8.10 -10.37 6.10
N LEU A 232 7.65 -11.60 6.31
CA LEU A 232 6.60 -11.95 7.26
C LEU A 232 7.04 -13.22 8.01
N GLY A 233 7.12 -13.19 9.34
CA GLY A 233 7.53 -14.37 10.10
C GLY A 233 7.91 -14.09 11.55
N SER A 234 8.26 -15.13 12.30
CA SER A 234 8.81 -15.04 13.66
C SER A 234 9.87 -16.13 13.87
N PRO A 235 11.07 -15.82 14.39
CA PRO A 235 12.04 -16.87 14.70
C PRO A 235 11.60 -17.84 15.83
N ASN A 236 10.51 -17.53 16.53
CA ASN A 236 10.04 -18.30 17.68
C ASN A 236 8.84 -19.21 17.37
N ASP A 237 8.36 -19.27 16.12
CA ASP A 237 7.18 -20.06 15.72
C ASP A 237 7.54 -21.42 15.09
N ASN A 238 8.77 -21.89 15.30
CA ASN A 238 9.23 -23.20 14.85
C ASN A 238 8.23 -24.31 15.25
N PRO A 239 7.77 -25.18 14.34
CA PRO A 239 8.32 -25.47 13.00
C PRO A 239 7.70 -24.71 11.83
N ILE A 240 6.93 -23.66 12.08
CA ILE A 240 6.36 -22.84 11.01
C ILE A 240 7.49 -22.00 10.42
N GLY A 241 7.54 -21.90 9.09
CA GLY A 241 8.54 -21.13 8.40
C GLY A 241 8.10 -19.68 8.18
N GLU A 242 9.01 -18.90 7.65
CA GLU A 242 8.81 -17.49 7.32
C GLU A 242 8.77 -17.24 5.82
N GLU A 243 8.23 -16.09 5.45
CA GLU A 243 8.17 -15.60 4.07
C GLU A 243 9.14 -14.43 3.88
N SER A 244 9.89 -14.46 2.78
CA SER A 244 10.74 -13.35 2.37
C SER A 244 10.75 -13.24 0.86
N THR A 245 10.43 -12.05 0.34
CA THR A 245 10.41 -11.81 -1.09
C THR A 245 11.71 -11.17 -1.57
N ALA A 246 12.10 -11.50 -2.81
CA ALA A 246 13.10 -10.72 -3.53
C ALA A 246 12.55 -9.32 -3.83
N TYR A 247 13.44 -8.40 -4.21
CA TYR A 247 13.01 -7.09 -4.69
C TYR A 247 12.19 -7.22 -5.98
N MET A 248 11.02 -6.61 -5.97
CA MET A 248 10.10 -6.51 -7.09
C MET A 248 9.91 -5.04 -7.46
N PHE A 249 9.85 -4.76 -8.76
CA PHE A 249 9.68 -3.40 -9.25
C PHE A 249 8.21 -3.00 -9.16
N VAL A 250 7.95 -1.87 -8.51
CA VAL A 250 6.67 -1.17 -8.50
C VAL A 250 6.70 -0.17 -9.65
N PRO A 251 5.83 -0.31 -10.67
CA PRO A 251 5.74 0.64 -11.76
C PRO A 251 5.40 2.05 -11.26
N SER A 252 5.66 3.04 -12.12
CA SER A 252 5.27 4.42 -11.83
C SER A 252 3.78 4.51 -11.51
N PHE A 253 3.46 5.25 -10.46
CA PHE A 253 2.15 5.86 -10.32
C PHE A 253 2.15 6.99 -11.35
N GLY A 254 1.23 6.98 -12.32
CA GLY A 254 1.18 8.08 -13.29
C GLY A 254 0.76 9.36 -12.56
N PRO A 255 1.17 10.56 -12.99
CA PRO A 255 0.47 11.76 -12.56
C PRO A 255 -1.01 11.56 -12.91
N GLN A 256 -1.93 11.84 -11.98
CA GLN A 256 -3.35 11.92 -12.31
C GLN A 256 -3.52 13.08 -13.31
N VAL A 257 -3.44 12.77 -14.60
CA VAL A 257 -3.73 13.75 -15.65
C VAL A 257 -5.22 14.03 -15.54
N PRO A 258 -5.66 15.29 -15.42
CA PRO A 258 -7.07 15.61 -15.47
C PRO A 258 -7.65 14.98 -16.74
N GLU A 259 -8.68 14.15 -16.59
CA GLU A 259 -9.23 13.43 -17.72
C GLU A 259 -9.59 14.40 -18.87
N PRO A 260 -9.61 13.93 -20.14
CA PRO A 260 -9.93 14.77 -21.29
C PRO A 260 -11.23 15.58 -21.11
N ALA A 261 -12.19 15.05 -20.35
CA ALA A 261 -13.44 15.73 -20.01
C ALA A 261 -13.26 16.99 -19.15
N THR A 262 -12.28 17.01 -18.24
CA THR A 262 -11.93 18.19 -17.46
C THR A 262 -11.31 19.25 -18.38
N LEU A 263 -10.35 18.89 -19.22
CA LEU A 263 -9.74 19.82 -20.19
C LEU A 263 -10.78 20.37 -21.19
N LEU A 264 -11.69 19.52 -21.67
CA LEU A 264 -12.78 19.93 -22.55
C LEU A 264 -13.71 20.93 -21.84
N SER A 265 -14.09 20.66 -20.59
CA SER A 265 -14.93 21.55 -19.77
C SER A 265 -14.30 22.94 -19.63
N TRP A 266 -13.00 23.02 -19.29
CA TRP A 266 -12.28 24.29 -19.19
C TRP A 266 -12.23 25.03 -20.54
N THR A 267 -12.01 24.30 -21.63
CA THR A 267 -11.95 24.87 -22.98
C THR A 267 -13.30 25.47 -23.38
N VAL A 268 -14.40 24.76 -23.10
CA VAL A 268 -15.77 25.23 -23.35
C VAL A 268 -16.09 26.48 -22.53
N VAL A 269 -15.75 26.49 -21.23
CA VAL A 269 -15.94 27.64 -20.35
C VAL A 269 -15.16 28.86 -20.85
N ALA A 270 -13.89 28.69 -21.21
CA ALA A 270 -13.05 29.76 -21.75
C ALA A 270 -13.59 30.30 -23.08
N ALA A 271 -14.03 29.43 -23.98
CA ALA A 271 -14.62 29.81 -25.26
C ALA A 271 -15.95 30.60 -25.07
N ALA A 272 -16.81 30.15 -24.15
CA ALA A 272 -18.06 30.82 -23.82
C ALA A 272 -17.82 32.22 -23.21
N ALA A 273 -16.86 32.34 -22.29
CA ALA A 273 -16.48 33.62 -21.69
C ALA A 273 -15.89 34.58 -22.76
N GLY A 274 -15.04 34.08 -23.65
CA GLY A 274 -14.50 34.85 -24.78
C GLY A 274 -15.60 35.36 -25.72
N ALA A 275 -16.55 34.50 -26.09
CA ALA A 275 -17.68 34.86 -26.95
C ALA A 275 -18.59 35.92 -26.31
N LEU A 276 -18.86 35.82 -25.00
CA LEU A 276 -19.63 36.83 -24.25
C LEU A 276 -18.92 38.19 -24.22
N ARG A 277 -17.60 38.20 -24.02
CA ARG A 277 -16.80 39.43 -24.00
C ARG A 277 -16.78 40.12 -25.36
N LEU A 278 -16.64 39.34 -26.44
CA LEU A 278 -16.67 39.86 -27.81
C LEU A 278 -18.04 40.42 -28.19
N ARG A 279 -19.14 39.79 -27.76
CA ARG A 279 -20.49 40.33 -27.98
C ARG A 279 -20.71 41.67 -27.26
N ARG A 280 -20.25 41.82 -26.02
CA ARG A 280 -20.40 43.09 -25.27
C ARG A 280 -19.63 44.26 -25.90
N ARG A 281 -18.53 44.00 -26.60
CA ARG A 281 -17.76 45.03 -27.31
C ARG A 281 -18.38 45.54 -28.63
N ARG A 282 -19.34 44.81 -29.20
CA ARG A 282 -20.02 45.24 -30.44
C ARG A 282 -21.27 46.08 -30.22
N VAL A 283 -21.69 46.24 -28.95
CA VAL A 283 -22.92 46.96 -28.56
C VAL A 283 -22.59 48.30 -27.89
N ALA A 284 -21.30 48.61 -27.70
CA ALA A 284 -20.78 49.92 -27.36
C ALA A 284 -20.15 50.54 -28.60
#